data_AF-A0A537EPI3-F1
#
_entry.id   AF-A0A537EPI3-F1
#
_cell.length_a   1.000
_cell.length_b   1.000
_cell.length_c   1.000
_cell.angle_alpha   90.00
_cell.angle_beta   90.00
_cell.angle_gamma   90.00
#
_symmetry.space_group_name_H-M   'P 1'
#
loop_
_entity.id
_entity.type
_entity.pdbx_description
1 polymer ?
#
loop_
_entity_poly.entity_id
_entity_poly.type
_entity_poly.pdbx_seq_one_letter_code
_entity_poly.pdbx_strand_id
1 'polypeptide(L)'
;MSSVAPKLRIGCSGWSYQDWVGPFYPKDAKPGDYLHLYSSIFDAVEIDSTYYRTPSSVMVANWRKNTPQGFRRSLSYGRSSVHYSFRCRPRSTTRKTERPWNSSSAK
;
A
#
# COMPACT_ATOMS: atom_id res chain seq x y z
N MET A 1 12.50 35.97 -7.07
CA MET A 1 11.94 34.72 -6.48
C MET A 1 13.02 33.66 -6.61
N SER A 2 13.66 33.27 -5.50
CA SER A 2 14.72 32.26 -5.55
C SER A 2 14.12 30.92 -5.95
N SER A 3 14.59 30.35 -7.05
CA SER A 3 14.25 29.00 -7.47
C SER A 3 14.72 28.04 -6.38
N VAL A 4 13.78 27.42 -5.66
CA VAL A 4 14.09 26.31 -4.77
C VAL A 4 14.36 25.12 -5.67
N ALA A 5 15.63 24.84 -5.93
CA ALA A 5 16.01 23.61 -6.61
C ALA A 5 15.38 22.43 -5.84
N PRO A 6 14.72 21.48 -6.53
CA PRO A 6 14.08 20.36 -5.85
C PRO A 6 15.13 19.58 -5.07
N LYS A 7 14.86 19.34 -3.78
CA LYS A 7 15.77 18.58 -2.91
C LYS A 7 15.70 17.11 -3.30
N LEU A 8 16.73 16.63 -4.01
CA LEU A 8 16.88 15.21 -4.36
C LEU A 8 17.01 14.37 -3.08
N ARG A 9 16.26 13.27 -3.01
CA ARG A 9 16.31 12.31 -1.92
C ARG A 9 16.40 10.92 -2.51
N ILE A 10 17.26 10.10 -1.93
CA ILE A 10 17.52 8.72 -2.39
C ILE A 10 17.05 7.76 -1.30
N GLY A 11 16.46 6.66 -1.74
CA GLY A 11 15.94 5.60 -0.88
C GLY A 11 15.51 4.38 -1.69
N CYS A 12 15.14 3.32 -0.99
CA CYS A 12 14.64 2.06 -1.51
C CYS A 12 13.13 1.92 -1.26
N SER A 13 12.49 1.00 -2.01
CA SER A 13 11.18 0.47 -1.62
C SER A 13 11.39 -0.60 -0.54
N GLY A 14 10.95 -0.30 0.67
CA GLY A 14 11.11 -1.17 1.83
C GLY A 14 12.47 -1.09 2.53
N TRP A 15 12.48 -1.63 3.75
CA TRP A 15 13.67 -1.70 4.62
C TRP A 15 13.78 -3.02 5.40
N SER A 16 12.72 -3.85 5.37
CA SER A 16 12.59 -5.01 6.25
C SER A 16 13.01 -6.31 5.55
N TYR A 17 14.29 -6.42 5.19
CA TYR A 17 14.87 -7.58 4.51
C TYR A 17 15.85 -8.31 5.43
N GLN A 18 15.66 -9.62 5.63
CA GLN A 18 16.58 -10.43 6.46
C GLN A 18 17.94 -10.63 5.79
N ASP A 19 17.97 -10.68 4.45
CA ASP A 19 19.19 -10.82 3.67
C ASP A 19 20.15 -9.62 3.82
N TRP A 20 19.65 -8.50 4.37
CA TRP A 20 20.46 -7.32 4.66
C TRP A 20 21.21 -7.44 6.00
N VAL A 21 20.87 -8.41 6.85
CA VAL A 21 21.58 -8.67 8.12
C VAL A 21 22.93 -9.32 7.86
N GLY A 22 24.01 -8.62 8.22
CA GLY A 22 25.38 -8.99 7.90
C GLY A 22 26.03 -8.03 6.88
N PRO A 23 25.53 -7.95 5.63
CA PRO A 23 26.14 -7.09 4.61
C PRO A 23 25.77 -5.60 4.76
N PHE A 24 24.57 -5.27 5.26
CA PHE A 24 24.10 -3.88 5.39
C PHE A 24 23.74 -3.51 6.83
N TYR A 25 23.02 -4.38 7.53
CA TYR A 25 22.75 -4.25 8.96
C TYR A 25 23.79 -5.03 9.79
N PRO A 26 24.07 -4.62 11.04
CA PRO A 26 24.85 -5.42 11.98
C PRO A 26 24.29 -6.84 12.13
N LYS A 27 25.14 -7.83 12.40
CA LYS A 27 24.75 -9.25 12.50
C LYS A 27 23.76 -9.54 13.63
N ASP A 28 23.74 -8.69 14.64
CA ASP A 28 22.89 -8.74 15.82
C ASP A 28 21.66 -7.82 15.72
N ALA A 29 21.46 -7.15 14.58
CA ALA A 29 20.35 -6.24 14.36
C ALA A 29 19.02 -6.98 14.49
N LYS A 30 18.12 -6.45 15.32
CA LYS A 30 16.76 -6.98 15.47
C LYS A 30 15.84 -6.34 14.44
N PRO A 31 14.77 -7.04 14.00
CA PRO A 31 13.82 -6.47 13.05
C PRO A 31 13.19 -5.12 13.44
N GLY A 32 13.05 -4.87 14.75
CA GLY A 32 12.56 -3.58 15.26
C GLY A 32 13.50 -2.40 14.98
N ASP A 33 14.79 -2.67 14.81
CA ASP A 33 15.84 -1.66 14.64
C ASP A 33 16.10 -1.34 13.16
N TYR A 34 15.61 -2.17 12.23
CA TYR A 34 15.89 -2.03 10.80
C TYR A 34 15.51 -0.66 10.26
N LEU A 35 14.34 -0.12 10.65
CA LEU A 35 13.92 1.20 10.20
C LEU A 35 14.87 2.30 10.70
N HIS A 36 15.33 2.17 11.94
CA HIS A 36 16.24 3.13 12.54
C HIS A 36 17.59 3.10 11.82
N LEU A 37 18.18 1.90 11.67
CA LEU A 37 19.44 1.67 10.96
C LEU A 37 19.35 2.17 9.50
N TYR A 38 18.28 1.82 8.80
CA TYR A 38 18.05 2.27 7.43
C TYR A 38 18.00 3.81 7.33
N SER A 39 17.27 4.46 8.26
CA SER A 39 17.10 5.91 8.27
C SER A 39 18.36 6.71 8.64
N SER A 40 19.40 6.02 9.11
CA SER A 40 20.71 6.63 9.35
C SER A 40 21.54 6.78 8.05
N ILE A 41 21.19 6.01 7.01
CA ILE A 41 21.93 5.95 5.75
C ILE A 41 21.16 6.65 4.62
N PHE A 42 19.83 6.49 4.58
CA PHE A 42 18.98 7.06 3.54
C PHE A 42 18.02 8.14 4.07
N ASP A 43 17.71 9.11 3.21
CA ASP A 43 16.82 10.24 3.53
C ASP A 43 15.34 9.95 3.27
N ALA A 44 15.05 8.87 2.54
CA ALA A 44 13.71 8.49 2.16
C ALA A 44 13.50 6.97 2.09
N VAL A 45 12.25 6.55 2.20
CA VAL A 45 11.81 5.17 1.94
C VAL A 45 10.44 5.16 1.31
N GLU A 46 10.20 4.21 0.40
CA GLU A 46 8.88 3.89 -0.10
C GLU A 46 8.28 2.72 0.68
N ILE A 47 7.02 2.85 1.07
CA ILE A 47 6.29 1.89 1.88
C ILE A 47 5.15 1.30 1.06
N ASP A 48 5.35 0.08 0.58
CA ASP A 48 4.35 -0.64 -0.22
C ASP A 48 3.33 -1.42 0.62
N SER A 49 3.60 -1.64 1.90
CA SER A 49 2.68 -2.38 2.78
C SER A 49 1.29 -1.73 2.88
N THR A 50 1.22 -0.41 2.68
CA THR A 50 -0.03 0.35 2.70
C THR A 50 -0.96 0.02 1.54
N TYR A 51 -0.42 -0.58 0.46
CA TYR A 51 -1.21 -1.11 -0.64
C TYR A 51 -2.17 -2.20 -0.15
N TYR A 52 -1.69 -3.13 0.67
CA TYR A 52 -2.47 -4.29 1.13
C TYR A 52 -3.35 -3.98 2.34
N ARG A 53 -2.91 -3.08 3.23
CA ARG A 53 -3.62 -2.74 4.46
C ARG A 53 -3.35 -1.30 4.86
N THR A 54 -4.41 -0.58 5.24
CA THR A 54 -4.28 0.74 5.86
C THR A 54 -3.51 0.63 7.18
N PRO A 55 -2.39 1.36 7.37
CA PRO A 55 -1.61 1.29 8.59
C PRO A 55 -2.40 1.88 9.76
N SER A 56 -2.24 1.32 10.96
CA SER A 56 -2.82 1.89 12.17
C SER A 56 -2.10 3.17 12.58
N SER A 57 -2.77 4.04 13.34
CA SER A 57 -2.16 5.26 13.89
C SER A 57 -0.93 4.95 14.76
N VAL A 58 -0.97 3.86 15.53
CA VAL A 58 0.15 3.38 16.35
C VAL A 58 1.36 3.00 15.49
N MET A 59 1.12 2.32 14.37
CA MET A 59 2.19 1.93 13.44
C MET A 59 2.85 3.16 12.81
N VAL A 60 2.05 4.14 12.38
CA VAL A 60 2.57 5.42 11.84
C VAL A 60 3.34 6.20 12.91
N ALA A 61 2.85 6.23 14.15
CA ALA A 61 3.54 6.86 15.27
C ALA A 61 4.89 6.20 15.58
N ASN A 62 4.95 4.86 15.57
CA ASN A 62 6.19 4.11 15.74
C ASN A 62 7.19 4.41 14.62
N TRP A 63 6.73 4.47 13.36
CA TRP A 63 7.60 4.88 12.27
C TRP A 63 8.19 6.27 12.51
N ARG A 64 7.37 7.24 12.91
CA ARG A 64 7.82 8.61 13.19
C ARG A 64 8.85 8.66 14.32
N LYS A 65 8.67 7.85 15.36
CA LYS A 65 9.58 7.76 16.51
C LYS A 65 10.95 7.19 16.13
N ASN A 66 10.99 6.23 15.20
CA ASN A 66 12.20 5.49 14.87
C ASN A 66 13.06 6.13 13.77
N THR A 67 12.69 7.29 13.23
CA THR A 67 13.44 7.97 12.16
C THR A 67 13.83 9.39 12.55
N PRO A 68 14.92 9.94 12.00
CA PRO A 68 15.34 11.30 12.25
C PRO A 68 14.36 12.34 11.69
N GLN A 69 14.44 13.56 12.24
CA GLN A 69 13.68 14.70 11.76
C GLN A 69 14.07 15.01 10.32
N GLY A 70 13.07 15.07 9.43
CA GLY A 70 13.28 15.36 8.02
C GLY A 70 13.34 14.14 7.10
N PHE A 71 13.32 12.91 7.64
CA PHE A 71 13.17 11.68 6.86
C PHE A 71 11.79 11.61 6.18
N ARG A 72 11.76 11.26 4.88
CA ARG A 72 10.53 11.20 4.09
C ARG A 72 10.07 9.76 3.87
N ARG A 73 8.77 9.54 3.93
CA ARG A 73 8.13 8.27 3.61
C ARG A 73 7.18 8.51 2.45
N SER A 74 7.33 7.75 1.39
CA SER A 74 6.31 7.64 0.35
C SER A 74 5.41 6.45 0.68
N LEU A 75 4.09 6.62 0.61
CA LEU A 75 3.15 5.54 0.84
C LEU A 75 2.55 5.12 -0.49
N SER A 76 2.60 3.83 -0.79
CA SER A 76 1.89 3.30 -1.95
C SER A 76 0.39 3.40 -1.72
N TYR A 77 -0.32 3.86 -2.74
CA TYR A 77 -1.74 4.18 -2.65
C TYR A 77 -2.56 2.90 -2.43
N GLY A 78 -3.40 2.88 -1.39
CA GLY A 78 -4.10 1.67 -0.93
C GLY A 78 -4.95 0.97 -2.00
N ARG A 79 -4.99 -0.37 -1.98
CA ARG A 79 -5.82 -1.19 -2.90
C ARG A 79 -7.29 -0.78 -2.91
N SER A 80 -7.84 -0.35 -1.78
CA SER A 80 -9.23 0.10 -1.68
C SER A 80 -9.54 1.29 -2.59
N SER A 81 -8.54 2.11 -2.88
CA SER A 81 -8.68 3.33 -3.67
C SER A 81 -8.37 3.10 -5.15
N VAL A 82 -7.50 2.14 -5.48
CA VAL A 82 -7.20 1.74 -6.88
C VAL A 82 -8.24 0.76 -7.42
N HIS A 83 -8.83 -0.06 -6.54
CA HIS A 83 -9.81 -1.10 -6.87
C HIS A 83 -11.22 -0.70 -6.44
N TYR A 84 -11.59 0.57 -6.59
CA TYR A 84 -12.99 0.96 -6.55
C TYR A 84 -13.67 0.46 -7.83
N SER A 85 -14.09 -0.80 -7.83
CA SER A 85 -14.95 -1.32 -8.88
C SER A 85 -16.28 -0.57 -8.79
N PHE A 86 -16.59 0.26 -9.79
CA PHE A 86 -17.96 0.70 -10.04
C PHE A 86 -18.77 -0.56 -10.33
N ARG A 87 -19.33 -1.17 -9.29
CA ARG A 87 -20.31 -2.22 -9.46
C ARG A 87 -21.59 -1.50 -9.89
N CYS A 88 -21.73 -1.28 -11.19
CA CYS A 88 -23.02 -0.98 -11.79
C CYS A 88 -23.95 -2.12 -11.39
N ARG A 89 -24.77 -1.89 -10.37
CA ARG A 89 -25.82 -2.81 -9.96
C ARG A 89 -26.82 -2.79 -11.13
N PRO A 90 -26.96 -3.86 -11.94
CA PRO A 90 -27.97 -3.87 -12.96
C PRO A 90 -29.31 -3.63 -12.27
N ARG A 91 -30.01 -2.56 -12.67
CA ARG A 91 -31.35 -2.25 -12.18
C ARG A 91 -32.21 -3.46 -12.51
N SER A 92 -32.70 -4.16 -11.49
CA SER A 92 -33.61 -5.29 -11.67
C SER A 92 -34.91 -4.79 -12.27
N THR A 93 -35.04 -4.84 -13.59
CA THR A 93 -36.32 -4.71 -14.28
C THR A 93 -37.03 -6.05 -14.19
N THR A 94 -37.56 -6.37 -13.01
CA THR A 94 -38.63 -7.38 -12.91
C THR A 94 -39.87 -6.77 -13.55
N ARG A 95 -40.08 -7.06 -14.84
CA ARG A 95 -41.42 -7.10 -15.40
C ARG A 95 -41.68 -8.55 -15.79
N LYS A 96 -42.26 -9.31 -14.86
CA LYS A 96 -42.98 -10.54 -15.19
C LYS A 96 -44.08 -10.15 -16.18
N THR A 97 -43.96 -10.59 -17.42
CA THR A 97 -45.12 -10.80 -18.29
C THR A 97 -45.18 -12.28 -18.58
N GLU A 98 -46.10 -12.94 -17.89
CA GLU A 98 -46.54 -14.29 -18.14
C GLU A 98 -47.04 -14.44 -19.57
N ARG A 99 -46.62 -15.50 -20.26
CA ARG A 99 -47.46 -16.23 -21.23
C ARG A 99 -47.07 -17.72 -21.16
N PRO A 100 -48.01 -18.63 -20.86
CA PRO A 100 -47.77 -20.05 -21.03
C PRO A 100 -47.89 -20.41 -22.52
N TRP A 101 -46.83 -20.97 -23.10
CA TRP A 101 -46.88 -21.58 -24.42
C TRP A 101 -47.29 -23.05 -24.26
N ASN A 102 -48.53 -23.34 -24.66
CA ASN A 102 -49.04 -24.67 -24.95
C ASN A 102 -48.59 -25.05 -26.37
N SER A 103 -48.00 -26.23 -26.52
CA SER A 103 -48.12 -27.00 -27.76
C SER A 103 -48.04 -28.49 -27.47
N SER A 104 -49.19 -29.14 -27.42
CA SER A 104 -49.35 -30.55 -27.77
C SER A 104 -48.78 -30.83 -29.15
N SER A 105 -48.33 -32.08 -29.35
CA SER A 105 -48.02 -32.76 -30.62
C SER A 105 -46.55 -32.83 -31.02
N ALA A 106 -45.89 -33.91 -30.61
CA ALA A 106 -45.04 -34.70 -31.51
C ALA A 106 -44.86 -36.13 -30.97
N LYS A 107 -45.73 -37.03 -31.48
CA LYS A 107 -45.61 -38.49 -31.61
C LYS A 107 -45.62 -39.36 -30.35
#